data_AF-A5D4S2-F1
#
_entry.id   AF-A5D4S2-F1
#
_cell.length_a   1.000
_cell.length_b   1.000
_cell.length_c   1.000
_cell.angle_alpha   90.00
_cell.angle_beta   90.00
_cell.angle_gamma   90.00
#
_symmetry.space_group_name_H-M   'P 1'
#
loop_
_entity.id
_entity.type
_entity.pdbx_description
1 polymer ?
#
loop_
_entity_poly.entity_id
_entity_poly.type
_entity_poly.pdbx_seq_one_letter_code
_entity_poly.pdbx_strand_id
1 'polypeptide(L)'
;MAAYVKALSVKFFIALAVTAVLVHVTGIGFTGGLSVALVLTLVTFLAADIPFLLLDYRLALVADVILAIPVFWGMARLFTGQYLPAATLAVLALIVAAGEWLFHLYALRTRVYTRVKNH
;
A
#
# COMPACT_ATOMS: atom_id res chain seq x y z
N MET A 1 -6.99 -17.42 -9.52
CA MET A 1 -7.62 -16.70 -8.39
C MET A 1 -6.87 -16.83 -7.05
N ALA A 2 -6.54 -18.04 -6.56
CA ALA A 2 -5.95 -18.20 -5.22
C ALA A 2 -4.62 -17.44 -4.96
N ALA A 3 -3.80 -17.21 -5.99
CA ALA A 3 -2.55 -16.45 -5.88
C ALA A 3 -2.79 -14.94 -5.68
N TYR A 4 -3.74 -14.35 -6.43
CA TYR A 4 -4.12 -12.95 -6.32
C TYR A 4 -4.75 -12.65 -4.95
N VAL A 5 -5.60 -13.54 -4.44
CA VAL A 5 -6.20 -13.38 -3.10
C VAL A 5 -5.12 -13.39 -2.02
N LYS A 6 -4.14 -14.31 -2.09
CA LYS A 6 -3.01 -14.34 -1.15
C LYS A 6 -2.17 -13.07 -1.21
N ALA A 7 -1.88 -12.57 -2.41
CA ALA A 7 -1.15 -11.32 -2.61
C ALA A 7 -1.89 -10.14 -1.99
N LEU A 8 -3.19 -10.01 -2.27
CA LEU A 8 -4.04 -8.95 -1.75
C LEU A 8 -4.14 -8.98 -0.23
N SER A 9 -4.27 -10.17 0.38
CA SER A 9 -4.32 -10.29 1.84
C SER A 9 -3.04 -9.79 2.52
N VAL A 10 -1.86 -10.15 2.00
CA VAL A 10 -0.59 -9.70 2.58
C VAL A 10 -0.44 -8.18 2.44
N LYS A 11 -0.79 -7.63 1.26
CA LYS A 11 -0.77 -6.19 1.01
C LYS A 11 -1.71 -5.42 1.94
N PHE A 12 -2.87 -6.00 2.25
CA PHE A 12 -3.80 -5.44 3.23
C PHE A 12 -3.21 -5.39 4.65
N PHE A 13 -2.53 -6.44 5.12
CA PHE A 13 -1.88 -6.42 6.43
C PHE A 13 -0.75 -5.39 6.52
N ILE A 14 0.00 -5.18 5.45
CA ILE A 14 1.01 -4.11 5.37
C ILE A 14 0.33 -2.74 5.44
N ALA A 15 -0.74 -2.54 4.68
CA ALA A 15 -1.52 -1.30 4.72
C ALA A 15 -2.11 -1.04 6.13
N LEU A 16 -2.56 -2.07 6.85
CA LEU A 16 -2.98 -1.96 8.24
C LEU A 16 -1.84 -1.50 9.17
N ALA A 17 -0.64 -2.04 9.01
CA ALA A 17 0.52 -1.62 9.80
C ALA A 17 0.89 -0.15 9.53
N VAL A 18 0.89 0.27 8.26
CA VAL A 18 1.17 1.66 7.89
C VAL A 18 0.09 2.61 8.42
N THR A 19 -1.17 2.22 8.32
CA THR A 19 -2.30 3.05 8.77
C THR A 19 -2.43 3.11 10.29
N ALA A 20 -1.89 2.14 11.03
CA ALA A 20 -1.76 2.26 12.49
C ALA A 20 -0.86 3.45 12.87
N VAL A 21 0.24 3.68 12.13
CA VAL A 21 1.09 4.85 12.32
C VAL A 21 0.33 6.14 11.98
N LEU A 22 -0.41 6.14 10.86
CA LEU A 22 -1.25 7.27 10.48
C LEU A 22 -2.27 7.61 11.58
N VAL A 23 -3.00 6.62 12.09
CA VAL A 23 -3.98 6.77 13.18
C VAL A 23 -3.32 7.40 14.41
N HIS A 24 -2.15 6.91 14.80
CA HIS A 24 -1.44 7.44 15.96
C HIS A 24 -1.04 8.92 15.78
N VAL A 25 -0.58 9.30 14.59
CA VAL A 25 -0.08 10.66 14.32
C VAL A 25 -1.22 11.67 14.08
N THR A 26 -2.35 11.23 13.53
CA THR A 26 -3.45 12.10 13.12
C THR A 26 -4.64 12.13 14.07
N GLY A 27 -4.73 11.15 14.98
CA GLY A 27 -5.90 10.96 15.83
C GLY A 27 -7.13 10.44 15.07
N ILE A 28 -6.98 10.00 13.81
CA ILE A 28 -8.08 9.36 13.07
C ILE A 28 -8.54 8.12 13.84
N GLY A 29 -9.84 7.95 14.04
CA GLY A 29 -10.38 6.78 14.73
C GLY A 29 -10.08 5.46 13.99
N PHE A 30 -10.19 4.33 14.69
CA PHE A 30 -9.92 2.99 14.15
C PHE A 30 -10.61 2.73 12.80
N THR A 31 -11.89 3.08 12.68
CA THR A 31 -12.67 2.92 11.45
C THR A 31 -12.10 3.74 10.27
N GLY A 32 -11.58 4.93 10.55
CA GLY A 32 -10.92 5.75 9.53
C GLY A 32 -9.58 5.14 9.10
N GLY A 33 -8.79 4.64 10.04
CA GLY A 33 -7.57 3.88 9.74
C GLY A 33 -7.83 2.66 8.86
N LEU A 34 -8.85 1.86 9.20
CA LEU A 34 -9.27 0.70 8.41
C LEU A 34 -9.70 1.10 6.99
N SER A 35 -10.45 2.20 6.87
CA SER A 35 -10.88 2.75 5.57
C SER A 35 -9.68 3.20 4.73
N VAL A 36 -8.69 3.86 5.33
CA VAL A 36 -7.45 4.24 4.64
C VAL A 36 -6.72 2.98 4.16
N ALA A 37 -6.63 1.94 4.99
CA ALA A 37 -5.93 0.70 4.62
C ALA A 37 -6.59 0.04 3.42
N LEU A 38 -7.92 -0.07 3.43
CA LEU A 38 -8.70 -0.62 2.32
C LEU A 38 -8.49 0.18 1.04
N VAL A 39 -8.62 1.51 1.10
CA VAL A 39 -8.44 2.37 -0.08
C VAL A 39 -7.01 2.28 -0.60
N LEU A 40 -6.02 2.34 0.28
CA LEU A 40 -4.62 2.22 -0.10
C LEU A 40 -4.37 0.89 -0.81
N THR A 41 -4.80 -0.23 -0.23
CA THR A 41 -4.63 -1.57 -0.84
C THR A 41 -5.33 -1.67 -2.19
N LEU A 42 -6.57 -1.17 -2.33
CA LEU A 42 -7.29 -1.23 -3.60
C LEU A 42 -6.63 -0.38 -4.67
N VAL A 43 -6.26 0.86 -4.35
CA VAL A 43 -5.64 1.79 -5.30
C VAL A 43 -4.29 1.26 -5.76
N THR A 44 -3.44 0.86 -4.83
CA THR A 44 -2.09 0.33 -5.12
C THR A 44 -2.17 -0.99 -5.89
N PHE A 45 -3.06 -1.90 -5.50
CA PHE A 45 -3.23 -3.15 -6.23
C PHE A 45 -3.70 -2.94 -7.69
N LEU A 46 -4.70 -2.07 -7.90
CA LEU A 46 -5.27 -1.87 -9.23
C LEU A 46 -4.40 -1.00 -10.13
N ALA A 47 -3.83 0.08 -9.60
CA ALA A 47 -3.14 1.10 -10.39
C ALA A 47 -1.61 0.94 -10.40
N ALA A 48 -1.01 0.22 -9.44
CA ALA A 48 0.42 -0.09 -9.43
C ALA A 48 0.69 -1.57 -9.70
N ASP A 49 0.19 -2.49 -8.88
CA ASP A 49 0.55 -3.91 -9.00
C ASP A 49 0.16 -4.51 -10.35
N ILE A 50 -1.12 -4.47 -10.73
CA ILE A 50 -1.60 -5.11 -11.97
C ILE A 50 -0.81 -4.66 -13.21
N PRO A 51 -0.66 -3.35 -13.50
CA PRO A 51 0.03 -2.93 -14.71
C PRO A 51 1.56 -3.09 -14.62
N PHE A 52 2.18 -2.77 -13.48
CA PHE A 52 3.63 -2.70 -13.41
C PHE A 52 4.30 -4.03 -13.04
N LEU A 53 3.63 -4.95 -12.33
CA LEU A 53 4.17 -6.28 -12.04
C LEU A 53 4.41 -7.13 -13.29
N LEU A 54 3.67 -6.87 -14.37
CA LEU A 54 3.88 -7.53 -15.67
C LEU A 54 5.24 -7.15 -16.28
N LEU A 55 5.75 -5.98 -15.93
CA LEU A 55 7.01 -5.42 -16.42
C LEU A 55 8.16 -5.75 -15.46
N ASP A 56 8.11 -5.20 -14.24
CA ASP A 56 9.12 -5.37 -13.19
C ASP A 56 8.52 -5.03 -11.82
N TYR A 57 8.80 -5.86 -10.82
CA TYR A 57 8.38 -5.62 -9.43
C TYR A 57 8.95 -4.33 -8.84
N ARG A 58 10.10 -3.87 -9.33
CA ARG A 58 10.69 -2.59 -8.90
C ARG A 58 9.87 -1.40 -9.35
N LEU A 59 9.28 -1.47 -10.54
CA LEU A 59 8.39 -0.43 -11.06
C LEU A 59 7.06 -0.41 -10.30
N ALA A 60 6.53 -1.59 -9.95
CA ALA A 60 5.34 -1.69 -9.10
C ALA A 60 5.57 -1.01 -7.75
N LEU A 61 6.70 -1.26 -7.10
CA LEU A 61 7.06 -0.60 -5.84
C LEU A 61 7.12 0.93 -5.96
N VAL A 62 7.77 1.45 -7.01
CA VAL A 62 7.85 2.91 -7.20
C VAL A 62 6.45 3.49 -7.40
N ALA A 63 5.62 2.83 -8.19
CA ALA A 63 4.23 3.24 -8.41
C ALA A 63 3.41 3.19 -7.11
N ASP A 64 3.56 2.13 -6.29
CA ASP A 64 2.88 2.00 -5.00
C ASP A 64 3.21 3.17 -4.07
N VAL A 65 4.50 3.53 -3.98
CA VAL A 65 4.97 4.64 -3.14
C VAL A 65 4.42 5.98 -3.63
N ILE A 66 4.46 6.22 -4.94
CA ILE A 66 3.94 7.46 -5.54
C ILE A 66 2.43 7.58 -5.30
N LEU A 67 1.67 6.49 -5.45
CA LEU A 67 0.22 6.47 -5.25
C LEU A 67 -0.18 6.58 -3.77
N ALA A 68 0.65 6.07 -2.86
CA ALA A 68 0.36 6.14 -1.43
C ALA A 68 0.31 7.59 -0.90
N ILE A 69 1.14 8.48 -1.44
CA ILE A 69 1.23 9.89 -1.01
C ILE A 69 -0.12 10.62 -1.17
N PRO A 70 -0.73 10.74 -2.37
CA PRO A 70 -2.01 11.40 -2.52
C PRO A 70 -3.16 10.68 -1.78
N VAL A 71 -3.09 9.35 -1.64
CA VAL A 71 -4.06 8.60 -0.84
C VAL A 71 -4.01 9.02 0.64
N PHE A 72 -2.83 9.03 1.26
CA PHE A 72 -2.70 9.48 2.65
C PHE A 72 -3.11 10.94 2.81
N TRP A 73 -2.74 11.79 1.87
CA TRP A 73 -3.03 13.20 1.96
C TRP A 73 -4.54 13.49 1.84
N GLY A 74 -5.19 12.88 0.85
CA GLY A 74 -6.63 13.00 0.62
C GLY A 74 -7.46 12.37 1.74
N MET A 75 -7.09 11.18 2.19
CA MET A 75 -7.81 10.49 3.26
C MET A 75 -7.64 11.20 4.62
N ALA A 76 -6.45 11.69 4.93
CA ALA A 76 -6.25 12.50 6.13
C ALA A 76 -7.09 13.79 6.08
N ARG A 77 -7.14 14.48 4.93
CA ARG A 77 -7.98 15.67 4.75
C ARG A 77 -9.46 15.39 4.90
N LEU A 78 -9.91 14.23 4.41
CA LEU A 78 -11.30 13.77 4.52
C LEU A 78 -11.71 13.55 5.98
N PHE A 79 -10.87 12.89 6.78
CA PHE A 79 -11.21 12.54 8.16
C PHE A 79 -10.91 13.63 9.19
N THR A 80 -9.80 14.36 9.03
CA THR A 80 -9.32 15.32 10.04
C THR A 80 -9.63 16.77 9.69
N GLY A 81 -10.00 17.04 8.44
CA GLY A 81 -10.12 18.40 7.95
C GLY A 81 -8.77 19.07 7.60
N GLN A 82 -7.64 18.40 7.85
CA GLN A 82 -6.30 18.98 7.74
C GLN A 82 -5.42 18.20 6.76
N TYR A 83 -4.44 18.90 6.18
CA TYR A 83 -3.42 18.29 5.34
C TYR A 83 -2.26 17.79 6.20
N LEU A 84 -1.76 16.60 5.88
CA LEU A 84 -0.54 16.09 6.48
C LEU A 84 0.66 16.96 6.10
N PRO A 85 1.58 17.23 7.04
CA PRO A 85 2.88 17.81 6.73
C PRO A 85 3.69 16.91 5.79
N ALA A 86 4.53 17.52 4.93
CA ALA A 86 5.38 16.79 4.00
C ALA A 86 6.31 15.78 4.70
N ALA A 87 6.81 16.11 5.90
CA ALA A 87 7.63 15.21 6.71
C ALA A 87 6.87 13.93 7.10
N THR A 88 5.60 14.05 7.52
CA THR A 88 4.76 12.88 7.85
C THR A 88 4.49 12.03 6.63
N LEU A 89 4.20 12.66 5.48
CA LEU A 89 4.02 11.94 4.21
C LEU A 89 5.28 11.19 3.79
N ALA A 90 6.46 11.80 3.94
CA ALA A 90 7.73 11.16 3.64
C ALA A 90 7.97 9.93 4.52
N VAL A 91 7.71 10.03 5.83
CA VAL A 91 7.82 8.88 6.74
C VAL A 91 6.84 7.76 6.35
N LEU A 92 5.57 8.08 6.10
CA LEU A 92 4.58 7.08 5.68
C LEU A 92 4.96 6.44 4.34
N ALA A 93 5.43 7.21 3.38
CA ALA A 93 5.91 6.72 2.09
C ALA A 93 7.12 5.78 2.24
N LEU A 94 8.05 6.07 3.15
CA LEU A 94 9.18 5.18 3.46
C LEU A 94 8.72 3.86 4.09
N ILE A 95 7.72 3.90 4.98
CA ILE A 95 7.15 2.68 5.58
C ILE A 95 6.44 1.85 4.50
N VAL A 96 5.68 2.48 3.60
CA VAL A 96 5.09 1.79 2.43
C VAL A 96 6.18 1.18 1.56
N ALA A 97 7.22 1.94 1.21
CA ALA A 97 8.33 1.45 0.38
C ALA A 97 9.00 0.22 1.02
N ALA A 98 9.26 0.26 2.33
CA ALA A 98 9.83 -0.87 3.06
C ALA A 98 8.89 -2.09 3.07
N GLY A 99 7.60 -1.86 3.31
CA GLY A 99 6.56 -2.91 3.31
C GLY A 99 6.42 -3.59 1.94
N GLU A 100 6.24 -2.80 0.89
CA GLU A 100 6.12 -3.29 -0.49
C GLU A 100 7.40 -4.00 -0.96
N TRP A 101 8.58 -3.49 -0.59
CA TRP A 101 9.84 -4.13 -0.94
C TRP A 101 9.93 -5.53 -0.32
N LEU A 102 9.64 -5.65 0.97
CA LEU A 102 9.60 -6.93 1.69
C LEU A 102 8.56 -7.87 1.08
N PHE A 103 7.39 -7.35 0.71
CA PHE A 103 6.33 -8.11 0.06
C PHE A 103 6.77 -8.69 -1.29
N HIS A 104 7.32 -7.85 -2.18
CA HIS A 104 7.79 -8.32 -3.48
C HIS A 104 8.91 -9.35 -3.33
N LEU A 105 9.86 -9.16 -2.40
CA LEU A 105 10.90 -10.15 -2.11
C LEU A 105 10.32 -11.49 -1.63
N TYR A 106 9.33 -11.45 -0.74
CA TYR A 106 8.63 -12.64 -0.27
C TYR A 106 7.87 -13.34 -1.41
N ALA A 107 7.14 -12.57 -2.22
CA ALA A 107 6.34 -13.09 -3.33
C ALA A 107 7.20 -13.67 -4.47
N LEU A 108 8.40 -13.13 -4.69
CA LEU A 108 9.43 -13.72 -5.57
C LEU A 108 9.92 -15.08 -5.03
N ARG A 109 10.29 -15.15 -3.74
CA ARG A 109 10.78 -16.40 -3.11
C ARG A 109 9.71 -17.50 -3.06
N THR A 110 8.45 -17.12 -2.88
CA THR A 110 7.32 -18.06 -2.78
C THR A 110 6.67 -18.40 -4.13
N ARG A 111 7.24 -17.94 -5.26
CA ARG A 111 6.70 -18.14 -6.62
C ARG A 111 5.25 -17.69 -6.81
N VAL A 112 4.79 -16.71 -6.01
CA VAL A 112 3.43 -16.15 -6.14
C VAL A 112 3.28 -15.46 -7.49
N TYR A 113 4.30 -14.73 -7.95
CA TYR A 113 4.29 -14.06 -9.26
C TYR A 113 4.38 -15.01 -10.46
N THR A 114 5.04 -16.16 -10.32
CA THR A 114 5.20 -17.13 -11.43
C THR A 114 3.89 -17.81 -11.80
N ARG A 115 2.94 -17.94 -10.86
CA ARG A 115 1.56 -18.39 -11.17
C ARG A 115 0.68 -17.29 -11.74
N VAL A 116 1.03 -16.02 -11.51
CA VAL A 116 0.30 -14.85 -12.00
C VAL A 116 0.67 -14.55 -13.47
N LYS A 117 1.95 -14.71 -13.85
CA LYS A 117 2.41 -14.44 -15.23
C LYS A 117 2.06 -15.53 -16.26
N ASN A 118 1.75 -16.75 -15.80
CA ASN A 118 1.47 -17.92 -16.66
C ASN A 118 -0.04 -18.16 -16.88
N HIS A 119 -0.91 -17.25 -16.45
CA HIS A 119 -2.36 -17.27 -16.65
C HIS A 119 -2.84 -15.88 -17.04
#